data_AF-A0A1Y6CPE9-F1
#
_entry.id   AF-A0A1Y6CPE9-F1
#
_cell.length_a   1.000
_cell.length_b   1.000
_cell.length_c   1.000
_cell.angle_alpha   90.00
_cell.angle_beta   90.00
_cell.angle_gamma   90.00
#
_symmetry.space_group_name_H-M   'P 1'
#
loop_
_entity.id
_entity.type
_entity.pdbx_description
1 polymer ?
#
loop_
_entity_poly.entity_id
_entity_poly.type
_entity_poly.pdbx_seq_one_letter_code
_entity_poly.pdbx_strand_id
1 'polypeptide(L)'
;MHRRGTIRTAPRSPATACRLPALFESVRACLEPGGLFLYCDHDVEAGSSKNPELYLTREQQPEALAAAGFADVRLLLDGGGMALLSARCP
;
A
#
# COMPACT_ATOMS: atom_id res chain seq x y z
N MET A 1 -40.18 -13.54 -19.67
CA MET A 1 -39.33 -12.35 -19.88
C MET A 1 -38.44 -12.14 -18.66
N HIS A 2 -37.16 -12.49 -18.72
CA HIS A 2 -36.16 -12.13 -17.69
C HIS A 2 -34.90 -11.65 -18.44
N ARG A 3 -34.58 -10.36 -18.33
CA ARG A 3 -33.40 -9.77 -18.96
C ARG A 3 -32.17 -10.12 -18.10
N ARG A 4 -31.29 -10.99 -18.60
CA ARG A 4 -29.94 -11.13 -18.04
C ARG A 4 -29.14 -9.90 -18.42
N GLY A 5 -28.90 -9.01 -17.46
CA GLY A 5 -27.97 -7.91 -17.62
C GLY A 5 -26.55 -8.48 -17.73
N THR A 6 -25.94 -8.33 -18.90
CA THR A 6 -24.52 -8.59 -19.11
C THR A 6 -23.73 -7.54 -18.34
N ILE A 7 -23.13 -7.92 -17.22
CA ILE A 7 -22.10 -7.11 -16.56
C ILE A 7 -20.90 -7.09 -17.50
N ARG A 8 -20.73 -5.98 -18.21
CA ARG A 8 -19.56 -5.75 -19.05
C ARG A 8 -18.40 -5.40 -18.13
N THR A 9 -17.59 -6.39 -17.75
CA THR A 9 -16.33 -6.14 -17.05
C THR A 9 -15.38 -5.48 -18.03
N ALA A 10 -15.13 -4.18 -17.86
CA ALA A 10 -14.05 -3.50 -18.56
C ALA A 10 -12.71 -4.18 -18.20
N PRO A 11 -11.75 -4.26 -19.13
CA PRO A 11 -10.41 -4.77 -18.81
C PRO A 11 -9.80 -3.88 -17.72
N ARG A 12 -9.44 -4.48 -16.58
CA ARG A 12 -8.65 -3.77 -15.56
C ARG A 12 -7.25 -3.56 -16.14
N SER A 13 -6.83 -2.30 -16.21
CA SER A 13 -5.46 -1.96 -16.59
C SER A 13 -4.49 -2.60 -15.59
N PRO A 14 -3.42 -3.27 -16.04
CA PRO A 14 -2.52 -4.07 -15.19
C PRO A 14 -1.63 -3.25 -14.23
N ALA A 15 -1.80 -1.92 -14.15
CA ALA A 15 -0.94 -1.02 -13.38
C ALA A 15 -1.57 -0.43 -12.10
N THR A 16 -2.78 -0.86 -11.68
CA THR A 16 -3.59 -0.09 -10.70
C THR A 16 -4.25 -0.92 -9.59
N ALA A 17 -3.77 -2.14 -9.31
CA ALA A 17 -4.38 -2.99 -8.30
C ALA A 17 -4.01 -2.60 -6.86
N CYS A 18 -2.74 -2.24 -6.62
CA CYS A 18 -2.26 -1.88 -5.30
C CYS A 18 -2.76 -0.48 -4.91
N ARG A 19 -3.71 -0.42 -3.97
CA ARG A 19 -4.34 0.82 -3.49
C ARG A 19 -3.63 1.44 -2.29
N LEU A 20 -2.52 0.85 -1.83
CA LEU A 20 -1.77 1.30 -0.66
C LEU A 20 -1.29 2.76 -0.78
N PRO A 21 -0.76 3.24 -1.92
CA PRO A 21 -0.38 4.65 -2.04
C PRO A 21 -1.54 5.62 -1.80
N ALA A 22 -2.70 5.38 -2.42
CA ALA A 22 -3.89 6.20 -2.23
C ALA A 22 -4.44 6.12 -0.79
N LEU A 23 -4.31 4.96 -0.14
CA LEU A 23 -4.62 4.81 1.28
C LEU A 23 -3.69 5.68 2.14
N PHE A 24 -2.38 5.67 1.88
CA PHE A 24 -1.42 6.47 2.63
C PHE A 24 -1.70 7.97 2.51
N GLU A 25 -2.04 8.46 1.31
CA GLU A 25 -2.47 9.85 1.11
C GLU A 25 -3.70 10.19 1.97
N SER A 26 -4.68 9.28 2.02
CA SER A 26 -5.89 9.45 2.83
C SER A 26 -5.57 9.44 4.33
N VAL A 27 -4.69 8.56 4.79
CA VAL A 27 -4.24 8.50 6.19
C VAL A 27 -3.52 9.79 6.56
N ARG A 28 -2.62 10.30 5.70
CA ARG A 28 -1.91 11.56 5.95
C ARG A 28 -2.88 12.72 6.14
N ALA A 29 -3.95 12.78 5.33
CA ALA A 29 -4.97 13.83 5.44
C ALA A 29 -5.78 13.80 6.75
N CYS A 30 -5.75 12.68 7.49
CA CYS A 30 -6.42 12.52 8.77
C CYS A 30 -5.50 12.75 9.98
N LEU A 31 -4.19 12.86 9.78
CA LEU A 31 -3.22 13.05 10.86
C LEU A 31 -2.91 14.53 11.06
N GLU A 32 -2.80 14.94 12.32
CA GLU A 32 -2.25 16.25 12.67
C GLU A 32 -0.76 16.34 12.31
N PRO A 33 -0.23 17.55 12.04
CA PRO A 33 1.20 17.76 11.84
C PRO A 33 2.03 17.17 12.99
N GLY A 34 3.09 16.45 12.66
CA GLY A 34 3.93 15.70 13.60
C GLY A 34 3.36 14.35 14.07
N GLY A 35 2.13 14.01 13.67
CA GLY A 35 1.47 12.74 13.97
C GLY A 35 2.26 11.52 13.48
N LEU A 36 2.22 10.43 14.25
CA LEU A 36 2.93 9.19 13.93
C LEU A 36 2.00 8.20 13.23
N PHE A 37 2.43 7.71 12.07
CA PHE A 37 1.82 6.58 11.38
C PHE A 37 2.71 5.35 11.52
N LEU A 38 2.11 4.23 11.97
CA LEU A 38 2.74 2.91 11.99
C LEU A 38 2.05 2.06 10.93
N TYR A 39 2.83 1.59 9.95
CA TYR A 39 2.37 0.74 8.86
C TYR A 39 3.05 -0.61 8.95
N CYS A 40 2.27 -1.69 8.91
CA CYS A 40 2.79 -3.04 8.91
C CYS A 40 2.04 -3.89 7.89
N ASP A 41 2.78 -4.49 6.97
CA ASP A 41 2.21 -5.40 5.98
C ASP A 41 3.27 -6.39 5.51
N HIS A 42 2.81 -7.42 4.79
CA HIS A 42 3.67 -8.34 4.07
C HIS A 42 4.26 -7.68 2.84
N ASP A 43 5.52 -7.99 2.56
CA ASP A 43 6.13 -7.72 1.27
C ASP A 43 5.97 -8.89 0.28
N VAL A 44 6.05 -8.58 -1.01
CA VAL A 44 6.16 -9.60 -2.06
C VAL A 44 7.60 -10.07 -2.14
N GLU A 45 7.87 -11.28 -1.66
CA GLU A 45 9.12 -11.96 -1.95
C GLU A 45 9.14 -12.47 -3.41
N ALA A 46 10.29 -12.40 -4.06
CA ALA A 46 10.47 -12.93 -5.41
C ALA A 46 10.16 -14.43 -5.46
N GLY A 47 9.23 -14.85 -6.32
CA GLY A 47 8.79 -16.25 -6.44
C GLY A 47 7.64 -16.65 -5.50
N SER A 48 7.12 -15.71 -4.72
CA SER A 48 5.92 -15.91 -3.91
C SER A 48 4.67 -16.18 -4.76
N SER A 49 3.83 -17.13 -4.32
CA SER A 49 2.51 -17.39 -4.90
C SER A 49 1.44 -16.39 -4.41
N LYS A 50 1.80 -15.43 -3.55
CA LYS A 50 0.92 -14.33 -3.13
C LYS A 50 0.67 -13.41 -4.32
N ASN A 51 -0.56 -12.89 -4.44
CA ASN A 51 -0.95 -11.98 -5.54
C ASN A 51 -0.06 -10.72 -5.54
N PRO A 52 0.94 -10.60 -6.43
CA PRO A 52 1.93 -9.52 -6.37
C PRO A 52 1.29 -8.16 -6.64
N GLU A 53 0.12 -8.16 -7.26
CA GLU A 53 -0.69 -6.98 -7.55
C GLU A 53 -1.29 -6.32 -6.29
N LEU A 54 -1.30 -7.02 -5.14
CA LEU A 54 -1.92 -6.54 -3.90
C LEU A 54 -0.93 -5.99 -2.88
N TYR A 55 0.35 -6.29 -3.03
CA TYR A 55 1.37 -6.01 -2.03
C TYR A 55 2.51 -5.21 -2.67
N LEU A 56 3.19 -4.41 -1.86
CA LEU A 56 4.41 -3.71 -2.26
C LEU A 56 5.62 -4.59 -1.92
N THR A 57 6.71 -4.48 -2.69
CA THR A 57 7.99 -5.05 -2.27
C THR A 57 8.54 -4.32 -1.04
N ARG A 58 9.54 -4.93 -0.40
CA ARG A 58 10.18 -4.40 0.78
C ARG A 58 10.77 -2.98 0.59
N GLU A 59 11.24 -2.70 -0.63
CA GLU A 59 11.79 -1.41 -1.06
C GLU A 59 10.69 -0.42 -1.43
N GLN A 60 9.61 -0.90 -2.05
CA GLN A 60 8.49 -0.04 -2.48
C GLN A 60 7.68 0.51 -1.31
N GLN A 61 7.60 -0.20 -0.19
CA GLN A 61 6.86 0.25 0.99
C GLN A 61 7.32 1.62 1.52
N PRO A 62 8.62 1.84 1.84
CA PRO A 62 9.09 3.16 2.29
C PRO A 62 8.98 4.23 1.19
N GLU A 63 9.19 3.87 -0.08
CA GLU A 63 9.03 4.80 -1.21
C GLU A 63 7.58 5.29 -1.33
N ALA A 64 6.60 4.40 -1.17
CA ALA A 64 5.19 4.75 -1.22
C ALA A 64 4.76 5.67 -0.05
N LEU A 65 5.30 5.45 1.15
CA LEU A 65 5.08 6.37 2.28
C LEU A 65 5.66 7.76 2.02
N ALA A 66 6.89 7.83 1.50
CA ALA A 66 7.51 9.10 1.14
C ALA A 66 6.74 9.82 0.02
N ALA A 67 6.30 9.09 -1.01
CA ALA A 67 5.50 9.63 -2.11
C ALA A 67 4.13 10.15 -1.66
N ALA A 68 3.53 9.53 -0.64
CA ALA A 68 2.29 10.01 -0.01
C ALA A 68 2.48 11.28 0.83
N GLY A 69 3.72 11.75 1.00
CA GLY A 69 4.07 12.98 1.71
C GLY A 69 4.38 12.79 3.18
N PHE A 70 4.67 11.56 3.64
CA PHE A 70 5.21 11.36 4.98
C PHE A 70 6.72 11.66 5.04
N ALA A 71 7.18 12.12 6.20
CA ALA A 71 8.58 12.36 6.52
C ALA A 71 9.11 11.33 7.55
N ASP A 72 10.42 11.30 7.77
CA ASP A 72 11.08 10.47 8.78
C ASP A 72 10.67 8.98 8.71
N VAL A 73 10.58 8.45 7.49
CA VAL A 73 10.21 7.04 7.26
C VAL A 73 11.34 6.13 7.75
N ARG A 74 11.04 5.25 8.70
CA ARG A 74 12.01 4.32 9.31
C ARG A 74 11.44 2.91 9.37
N LEU A 75 12.27 1.93 9.04
CA LEU A 75 12.00 0.54 9.39
C LEU A 75 12.23 0.35 10.88
N LEU A 76 11.24 -0.21 11.58
CA LEU A 76 11.32 -0.53 13.00
C LEU A 76 11.54 -2.02 13.24
N LEU A 77 10.87 -2.88 12.46
CA LEU A 77 10.99 -4.34 12.55
C LEU A 77 10.93 -4.95 11.16
N ASP A 78 11.67 -6.04 10.97
CA ASP A 78 11.75 -6.80 9.74
C ASP A 78 11.87 -8.28 10.08
N GLY A 79 10.93 -9.10 9.61
CA GLY A 79 10.94 -10.53 9.89
C GLY A 79 9.65 -11.23 9.50
N GLY A 80 9.76 -12.48 9.08
CA GLY A 80 8.61 -13.32 8.70
C GLY A 80 7.91 -12.87 7.41
N GLY A 81 8.63 -12.19 6.50
CA GLY A 81 8.07 -11.63 5.26
C GLY A 81 7.11 -10.48 5.50
N MET A 82 7.36 -9.70 6.56
CA MET A 82 6.64 -8.49 6.95
C MET A 82 7.62 -7.43 7.42
N ALA A 83 7.26 -6.17 7.19
CA ALA A 83 7.97 -5.02 7.73
C ALA A 83 7.02 -4.15 8.56
N LEU A 84 7.54 -3.60 9.66
CA LEU A 84 6.91 -2.51 10.39
C LEU A 84 7.68 -1.23 10.09
N LEU A 85 7.00 -0.23 9.50
CA LEU A 85 7.53 1.09 9.25
C LEU A 85 6.85 2.13 10.13
N SER A 86 7.62 3.10 10.61
CA SER A 86 7.10 4.35 11.15
C SER A 86 7.30 5.48 10.14
N ALA A 87 6.33 6.40 10.09
CA ALA A 87 6.43 7.62 9.30
C ALA A 87 5.74 8.77 10.04
N ARG A 88 6.20 10.01 9.84
CA ARG A 88 5.63 11.21 10.45
C ARG A 88 4.85 12.02 9.44
N CYS A 89 3.67 12.50 9.82
CA CYS A 89 3.02 13.56 9.08
C CYS A 89 3.87 14.83 9.23
N PRO A 90 4.26 15.50 8.12
CA PRO A 90 4.99 16.75 8.17
C PRO A 90 4.25 17.85 8.94
#